data_AF-A0A7C5JG07-F1
#
_entry.id   AF-A0A7C5JG07-F1
#
_cell.length_a   1.000
_cell.length_b   1.000
_cell.length_c   1.000
_cell.angle_alpha   90.00
_cell.angle_beta   90.00
_cell.angle_gamma   90.00
#
_symmetry.space_group_name_H-M   'P 1'
#
loop_
_entity.id
_entity.type
_entity.pdbx_description
1 polymer ?
#
loop_
_entity_poly.entity_id
_entity_poly.type
_entity_poly.pdbx_seq_one_letter_code
_entity_poly.pdbx_strand_id
1 'polypeptide(L)'
;VQVVMPVGNNESLRLTIARYYLPSGRTIQAVGVTPDIEVSYGEIKKAEEGISIKERDLQKHLESELQKVDGVKLNDKEKEKDKTIITEEQIYHDLQLKSAVDILKALIINKK
;
A
#
# COMPACT_ATOMS: atom_id res chain seq x y z
N VAL A 1 -29.40 -6.47 10.64
CA VAL A 1 -30.12 -5.26 11.12
C VAL A 1 -30.77 -5.57 12.45
N GLN A 2 -30.70 -4.65 13.41
CA GLN A 2 -31.31 -4.81 14.72
C GLN A 2 -32.21 -3.63 15.04
N VAL A 3 -33.29 -3.90 15.78
CA VAL A 3 -34.20 -2.89 16.31
C VAL A 3 -34.27 -3.05 17.82
N VAL A 4 -34.31 -1.94 18.54
CA VAL A 4 -34.54 -1.91 19.98
C VAL A 4 -36.01 -1.53 20.22
N MET A 5 -36.77 -2.43 20.84
CA MET A 5 -38.18 -2.22 21.16
C MET A 5 -38.34 -2.06 22.67
N PRO A 6 -38.90 -0.95 23.17
CA PRO A 6 -39.21 -0.81 24.58
C PRO A 6 -40.38 -1.74 24.95
N VAL A 7 -40.24 -2.45 26.07
CA VAL A 7 -41.28 -3.35 26.62
C VAL A 7 -41.86 -2.82 27.94
N GLY A 8 -41.30 -1.74 28.48
CA GLY A 8 -41.77 -1.02 29.66
C GLY A 8 -40.97 0.27 29.87
N ASN A 9 -41.06 0.86 31.05
CA ASN A 9 -40.40 2.15 31.33
C ASN A 9 -38.86 2.05 31.47
N ASN A 10 -38.34 0.88 31.85
CA ASN A 10 -36.90 0.68 32.10
C ASN A 10 -36.30 -0.53 31.36
N GLU A 11 -37.09 -1.23 30.54
CA GLU A 11 -36.66 -2.45 29.86
C GLU A 11 -36.87 -2.35 28.35
N SER A 12 -35.93 -2.93 27.60
CA SER A 12 -35.98 -2.96 26.14
C SER A 12 -35.43 -4.25 25.59
N LEU A 13 -35.95 -4.66 24.43
CA LEU A 13 -35.57 -5.86 23.73
C LEU A 13 -34.85 -5.50 22.43
N ARG A 14 -33.64 -6.03 22.25
CA ARG A 14 -32.90 -5.89 20.99
C ARG A 14 -33.17 -7.11 20.12
N LEU A 15 -33.87 -6.91 19.01
CA LEU A 15 -34.25 -7.96 18.08
C LEU A 15 -33.51 -7.83 16.75
N THR A 16 -32.99 -8.94 16.24
CA THR A 16 -32.45 -9.00 14.87
C THR A 16 -33.60 -9.21 13.89
N ILE A 17 -33.93 -8.18 13.11
CA ILE A 17 -35.08 -8.19 12.20
C ILE A 17 -34.72 -8.52 10.75
N ALA A 18 -33.44 -8.46 10.39
CA ALA A 18 -33.00 -8.78 9.03
C ALA A 18 -31.54 -9.25 8.99
N ARG A 19 -31.23 -10.01 7.94
CA ARG A 19 -29.90 -10.52 7.60
C ARG A 19 -29.38 -9.84 6.33
N TYR A 20 -28.05 -9.69 6.26
CA TYR A 20 -27.38 -9.18 5.06
C TYR A 20 -26.89 -10.33 4.20
N TYR A 21 -27.10 -10.20 2.89
CA TYR A 21 -26.73 -11.18 1.88
C TYR A 21 -25.87 -10.54 0.80
N LEU A 22 -24.89 -11.31 0.29
CA LEU A 22 -24.16 -10.99 -0.93
C LEU A 22 -25.11 -11.10 -2.14
N PRO A 23 -24.80 -10.46 -3.29
CA PRO A 23 -25.57 -10.65 -4.53
C PRO A 23 -25.72 -12.12 -4.95
N SER A 24 -24.77 -12.97 -4.54
CA SER A 24 -24.81 -14.42 -4.72
C SER A 24 -25.82 -15.15 -3.81
N GLY A 25 -26.51 -14.46 -2.90
CA GLY A 25 -27.45 -15.06 -1.95
C GLY A 25 -26.80 -15.69 -0.70
N ARG A 26 -25.48 -15.58 -0.54
CA ARG A 26 -24.77 -16.04 0.67
C ARG A 26 -24.91 -15.03 1.82
N THR A 27 -25.25 -15.50 3.02
CA THR A 27 -25.29 -14.66 4.23
C THR A 27 -23.89 -14.26 4.67
N ILE A 28 -23.73 -13.00 5.11
CA ILE A 28 -22.47 -12.48 5.65
C ILE A 28 -22.38 -12.72 7.16
N GLN A 29 -23.52 -12.89 7.84
CA GLN A 29 -23.54 -13.11 9.29
C GLN A 29 -22.82 -14.42 9.65
N ALA A 30 -22.00 -14.37 10.71
CA ALA A 30 -21.11 -15.43 11.22
C ALA A 30 -19.92 -15.82 10.34
N VAL A 31 -20.03 -15.76 9.01
CA VAL A 31 -18.96 -16.24 8.10
C VAL A 31 -18.09 -15.11 7.56
N GLY A 32 -18.61 -13.90 7.47
CA GLY A 32 -17.88 -12.77 6.86
C GLY A 32 -17.69 -12.94 5.35
N VAL A 33 -16.79 -12.15 4.79
CA VAL A 33 -16.39 -12.21 3.37
C VAL A 33 -14.99 -12.80 3.31
N THR A 34 -14.85 -13.91 2.58
CA THR A 34 -13.55 -14.54 2.34
C THR A 34 -12.84 -13.78 1.22
N PRO A 35 -11.59 -13.33 1.42
CA PRO A 35 -10.83 -12.68 0.36
C PRO A 35 -10.49 -13.68 -0.75
N ASP A 36 -10.43 -13.20 -1.99
CA ASP A 36 -9.98 -14.03 -3.12
C ASP A 36 -8.47 -14.30 -3.06
N ILE A 37 -7.71 -13.38 -2.46
CA ILE A 37 -6.25 -13.45 -2.33
C ILE A 37 -5.89 -13.10 -0.89
N GLU A 38 -5.37 -14.08 -0.16
CA GLU A 38 -4.82 -13.87 1.18
C GLU A 38 -3.40 -13.32 1.08
N VAL A 39 -3.15 -12.17 1.72
CA VAL A 39 -1.84 -11.53 1.77
C VAL A 39 -1.49 -11.29 3.24
N SER A 40 -0.36 -11.84 3.67
CA SER A 40 0.16 -11.63 5.02
C SER A 40 0.60 -10.18 5.24
N TYR A 41 0.62 -9.74 6.49
CA TYR A 41 1.24 -8.47 6.86
C TYR A 41 2.77 -8.60 6.82
N GLY A 42 3.43 -7.60 6.26
CA GLY A 42 4.90 -7.55 6.23
C GLY A 42 5.42 -6.39 5.39
N GLU A 43 6.69 -6.09 5.61
CA GLU A 43 7.48 -5.19 4.77
C GLU A 43 8.39 -6.03 3.87
N ILE A 44 8.55 -5.59 2.62
CA ILE A 44 9.49 -6.21 1.68
C ILE A 44 10.83 -5.54 1.87
N LYS A 45 11.74 -6.24 2.55
CA LYS A 45 13.15 -5.85 2.53
C LYS A 45 13.67 -6.09 1.12
N LYS A 46 13.83 -5.02 0.34
CA LYS A 46 14.70 -5.07 -0.84
C LYS A 46 16.06 -5.53 -0.30
N ALA A 47 16.63 -6.58 -0.90
CA ALA A 47 18.04 -6.87 -0.68
C ALA A 47 18.76 -5.57 -0.97
N GLU A 48 19.51 -5.04 0.00
CA GLU A 48 20.39 -3.91 -0.27
C GLU A 48 21.25 -4.36 -1.45
N GLU A 49 21.03 -3.75 -2.61
CA GLU A 49 22.00 -3.86 -3.70
C GLU A 49 23.32 -3.44 -3.06
N GLY A 50 24.20 -4.41 -2.87
CA GLY A 50 25.41 -4.23 -2.08
C GLY A 50 26.07 -2.94 -2.51
N ILE A 51 26.32 -2.07 -1.52
CA ILE A 51 26.74 -0.68 -1.70
C ILE A 51 27.66 -0.56 -2.92
N SER A 52 27.11 -0.09 -4.04
CA SER A 52 27.89 0.14 -5.25
C SER A 52 28.57 1.49 -5.06
N ILE A 53 29.68 1.48 -4.32
CA ILE A 53 30.49 2.68 -4.13
C ILE A 53 31.10 3.01 -5.49
N LYS A 54 30.65 4.10 -6.12
CA LYS A 54 31.30 4.65 -7.30
C LYS A 54 32.39 5.62 -6.83
N GLU A 55 33.44 5.77 -7.62
CA GLU A 55 34.57 6.66 -7.28
C GLU A 55 34.08 8.07 -6.88
N ARG A 56 33.07 8.60 -7.57
CA ARG A 56 32.43 9.90 -7.30
C ARG A 56 31.82 10.07 -5.90
N ASP A 57 31.49 8.97 -5.20
CA ASP A 57 30.81 8.99 -3.91
C ASP A 57 31.82 8.98 -2.73
N LEU A 58 33.13 8.81 -3.00
CA LEU A 58 34.16 8.87 -1.98
C LEU A 58 34.48 10.33 -1.56
N GLN A 59 34.82 10.53 -0.29
CA GLN A 59 35.24 11.85 0.23
C GLN A 59 36.47 12.45 -0.46
N LYS A 60 37.29 11.62 -1.13
CA LYS A 60 38.48 12.05 -1.88
C LYS A 60 38.41 11.66 -3.36
N HIS A 61 37.22 11.68 -3.92
CA HIS A 61 37.05 11.43 -5.35
C HIS A 61 37.78 12.50 -6.18
N LEU A 62 38.12 12.17 -7.43
CA LEU A 62 38.82 13.06 -8.35
C LEU A 62 37.92 14.22 -8.84
N GLU A 63 37.69 15.22 -7.97
CA GLU A 63 36.89 16.41 -8.25
C GLU A 63 37.38 17.18 -9.50
N SER A 64 38.70 17.21 -9.70
CA SER A 64 39.36 17.91 -10.81
C SER A 64 39.03 17.33 -12.20
N GLU A 65 38.70 16.04 -12.28
CA GLU A 65 38.35 15.37 -13.54
C GLU A 65 36.84 15.45 -13.84
N LEU A 66 35.98 15.54 -12.82
CA LEU A 66 34.53 15.71 -13.00
C LEU A 66 34.13 17.11 -13.47
N GLN A 67 34.81 18.16 -12.97
CA GLN A 67 34.55 19.54 -13.38
C GLN A 67 34.87 19.80 -14.86
N LYS A 68 35.70 18.96 -15.49
CA LYS A 68 36.00 19.04 -16.92
C LYS A 68 34.92 18.38 -17.79
N VAL A 69 34.05 17.54 -17.22
CA VAL A 69 33.11 16.71 -17.97
C VAL A 69 31.66 17.18 -17.83
N ASP A 70 31.23 17.70 -16.67
CA ASP A 70 29.82 18.08 -16.48
C ASP A 70 29.65 19.40 -15.71
N GLY A 71 29.27 20.46 -16.43
CA GLY A 71 28.96 21.79 -15.89
C GLY A 71 27.57 21.87 -15.23
N VAL A 72 27.22 20.95 -14.33
CA VAL A 72 25.88 20.89 -13.73
C VAL A 72 25.94 21.19 -12.23
N LYS A 73 25.40 22.35 -11.86
CA LYS A 73 25.08 22.70 -10.47
C LYS A 73 23.88 21.86 -10.01
N LEU A 74 24.08 21.01 -9.00
CA LEU A 74 23.00 20.30 -8.31
C LEU A 74 22.35 21.27 -7.32
N ASN A 75 21.21 21.84 -7.71
CA ASN A 75 20.31 22.52 -6.80
C ASN A 75 19.41 21.47 -6.14
N ASP A 76 19.68 21.13 -4.88
CA ASP A 76 18.73 20.40 -4.03
C ASP A 76 17.55 21.32 -3.71
N LYS A 77 16.54 21.31 -4.58
CA LYS A 77 15.22 21.80 -4.24
C LYS A 77 14.45 20.65 -3.62
N GLU A 78 14.22 20.72 -2.32
CA GLU A 78 13.24 19.90 -1.61
C GLU A 78 11.90 19.99 -2.36
N LYS A 79 11.55 18.93 -3.08
CA LYS A 79 10.23 18.79 -3.68
C LYS A 79 9.25 18.54 -2.55
N GLU A 80 8.33 19.48 -2.34
CA GLU A 80 7.11 19.28 -1.56
C GLU A 80 6.45 17.99 -2.05
N LYS A 81 6.51 16.92 -1.24
CA LYS A 81 5.95 15.62 -1.60
C LYS A 81 4.44 15.74 -1.60
N ASP A 82 3.85 15.80 -2.79
CA ASP A 82 2.40 15.73 -2.99
C ASP A 82 1.88 14.42 -2.37
N LYS A 83 1.11 14.53 -1.28
CA LYS A 83 0.64 13.39 -0.47
C LYS A 83 -0.31 12.47 -1.22
N THR A 84 -0.73 12.88 -2.42
CA THR A 84 -1.67 12.16 -3.28
C THR A 84 -0.98 11.08 -4.12
N ILE A 85 0.34 11.15 -4.30
CA ILE A 85 1.09 10.21 -5.14
C ILE A 85 1.74 9.14 -4.26
N ILE A 86 1.40 7.88 -4.50
CA ILE A 86 2.03 6.73 -3.84
C ILE A 86 3.48 6.62 -4.33
N THR A 87 4.45 6.75 -3.43
CA THR A 87 5.88 6.63 -3.76
C THR A 87 6.31 5.17 -3.85
N GLU A 88 7.39 4.89 -4.58
CA GLU A 88 7.92 3.53 -4.68
C GLU A 88 8.30 2.97 -3.29
N GLU A 89 8.90 3.78 -2.43
CA GLU A 89 9.23 3.40 -1.04
C GLU A 89 8.00 2.92 -0.26
N GLN A 90 6.87 3.64 -0.38
CA GLN A 90 5.62 3.27 0.29
C GLN A 90 5.06 1.94 -0.21
N ILE A 91 5.24 1.64 -1.50
CA ILE A 91 4.80 0.37 -2.08
C ILE A 91 5.59 -0.81 -1.49
N TYR A 92 6.90 -0.66 -1.27
CA TYR A 92 7.72 -1.75 -0.74
C TYR A 92 7.62 -1.90 0.78
N HIS A 93 7.27 -0.82 1.49
CA HIS A 93 7.03 -0.86 2.93
C HIS A 93 5.79 -1.69 3.31
N ASP A 94 4.81 -1.84 2.40
CA ASP A 94 3.58 -2.59 2.63
C ASP A 94 3.39 -3.70 1.58
N LEU A 95 3.50 -4.94 2.03
CA LEU A 95 3.30 -6.14 1.21
C LEU A 95 1.90 -6.21 0.58
N GLN A 96 0.86 -5.72 1.27
CA GLN A 96 -0.51 -5.71 0.73
C GLN A 96 -0.62 -4.74 -0.43
N LEU A 97 -0.02 -3.56 -0.29
CA LEU A 97 0.03 -2.55 -1.35
C LEU A 97 0.84 -3.02 -2.55
N LYS A 98 2.02 -3.62 -2.33
CA LYS A 98 2.84 -4.22 -3.39
C LYS A 98 2.06 -5.28 -4.16
N SER A 99 1.43 -6.20 -3.45
CA SER A 99 0.68 -7.30 -4.06
C SER A 99 -0.46 -6.77 -4.94
N ALA A 100 -1.21 -5.77 -4.45
CA ALA A 100 -2.26 -5.12 -5.22
C ALA A 100 -1.73 -4.47 -6.51
N VAL A 101 -0.61 -3.74 -6.43
CA VAL A 101 0.03 -3.10 -7.60
C VAL A 101 0.50 -4.15 -8.62
N ASP A 102 1.09 -5.25 -8.16
CA ASP A 102 1.59 -6.30 -9.05
C ASP A 102 0.46 -7.05 -9.76
N ILE A 103 -0.63 -7.36 -9.05
CA ILE A 103 -1.83 -7.94 -9.64
C ILE A 103 -2.43 -6.99 -10.68
N LEU A 104 -2.56 -5.70 -10.38
CA LEU A 104 -3.06 -4.71 -11.32
C LEU A 104 -2.18 -4.61 -12.58
N LYS A 105 -0.86 -4.55 -12.41
CA LYS A 105 0.08 -4.55 -13.54
C LYS A 105 -0.06 -5.80 -14.39
N ALA A 106 -0.17 -6.98 -13.77
CA ALA A 106 -0.36 -8.24 -14.48
C ALA A 106 -1.69 -8.26 -15.26
N LEU A 107 -2.79 -7.78 -14.67
CA LEU A 107 -4.10 -7.69 -15.33
C LEU A 107 -4.10 -6.70 -16.50
N ILE A 108 -3.40 -5.57 -16.39
CA ILE A 108 -3.24 -4.61 -17.49
C ILE A 108 -2.48 -5.24 -18.65
N ILE A 109 -1.40 -5.98 -18.36
CA ILE A 109 -0.61 -6.68 -19.38
C ILE A 109 -1.45 -7.75 -20.08
N ASN A 110 -2.24 -8.52 -19.34
CA ASN A 110 -3.06 -9.61 -19.88
C ASN A 110 -4.32 -9.14 -20.64
N LYS A 111 -4.70 -7.86 -20.51
CA LYS A 111 -5.83 -7.26 -21.25
C LYS A 111 -5.44 -6.63 -22.59
N LYS A 112 -4.17 -6.75 -23.00
CA LYS A 112 -3.71 -6.48 -24.36
C LYS A 112 -3.78 -7.72 -25.21
#